data_AF-A0A1T4K8P9-F1
#
_entry.id   AF-A0A1T4K8P9-F1
#
_cell.length_a   1.000
_cell.length_b   1.000
_cell.length_c   1.000
_cell.angle_alpha   90.00
_cell.angle_beta   90.00
_cell.angle_gamma   90.00
#
_symmetry.space_group_name_H-M   'P 1'
#
loop_
_entity.id
_entity.type
_entity.pdbx_description
1 polymer ?
#
loop_
_entity_poly.entity_id
_entity_poly.type
_entity_poly.pdbx_seq_one_letter_code
_entity_poly.pdbx_strand_id
1 'polypeptide(L)'
;MTFGDFVREKRLNVGVNLRALAKELGIVPAYMSDIEKNHRYPPEKEKIFKIAEVLKLTEEERNQMFDLAGEARVGTIAPDISDYVTSQSAARVALRKARDLNLGEKEWMLILRDIEKQGQNNK
;
A
#
# COMPACT_ATOMS: atom_id res chain seq x y z
N MET A 1 -1.80 -7.21 -12.18
CA MET A 1 -2.15 -5.78 -12.17
C MET A 1 -1.03 -5.05 -11.45
N THR A 2 -0.58 -3.92 -11.96
CA THR A 2 0.47 -3.10 -11.32
C THR A 2 -0.15 -1.89 -10.61
N PHE A 3 0.65 -1.15 -9.83
CA PHE A 3 0.23 0.11 -9.21
C PHE A 3 -0.31 1.11 -10.23
N GLY A 4 0.40 1.32 -11.35
CA GLY A 4 -0.01 2.26 -12.39
C GLY A 4 -1.32 1.88 -13.06
N ASP A 5 -1.50 0.58 -13.35
CA ASP A 5 -2.74 0.06 -13.92
C ASP A 5 -3.93 0.33 -12.99
N PHE A 6 -3.77 0.03 -11.71
CA PHE A 6 -4.80 0.21 -10.68
C PHE A 6 -5.20 1.68 -10.54
N VAL A 7 -4.22 2.59 -10.42
CA VAL A 7 -4.49 4.03 -10.29
C VAL A 7 -5.23 4.54 -11.52
N ARG A 8 -4.82 4.12 -12.73
CA ARG A 8 -5.51 4.49 -13.97
C ARG A 8 -6.95 4.02 -13.99
N GLU A 9 -7.19 2.75 -13.64
CA GLU A 9 -8.54 2.17 -13.60
C GLU A 9 -9.44 2.94 -12.62
N LYS A 10 -9.01 3.10 -11.37
CA LYS A 10 -9.79 3.81 -10.35
C LYS A 10 -10.04 5.26 -10.73
N ARG A 11 -9.02 5.95 -11.27
CA ARG A 11 -9.15 7.32 -11.77
C ARG A 11 -10.24 7.45 -12.84
N LEU A 12 -10.28 6.54 -13.81
CA LEU A 12 -11.29 6.55 -14.87
C LEU A 12 -12.68 6.25 -14.32
N ASN A 13 -12.81 5.32 -13.37
CA ASN A 13 -14.09 4.96 -12.76
C ASN A 13 -14.75 6.13 -12.02
N VAL A 14 -13.97 6.98 -11.36
CA VAL A 14 -14.48 8.18 -10.66
C VAL A 14 -14.52 9.43 -11.54
N GLY A 15 -14.22 9.31 -12.84
CA GLY A 15 -14.28 10.43 -13.80
C GLY A 15 -13.21 11.50 -13.61
N VAL A 16 -12.15 11.22 -12.85
CA VAL A 16 -11.04 12.16 -12.66
C VAL A 16 -10.14 12.11 -13.89
N ASN A 17 -9.86 13.25 -14.51
CA ASN A 17 -8.92 13.28 -15.63
C ASN A 17 -7.47 13.29 -15.12
N LEU A 18 -6.53 12.85 -15.97
CA LEU A 18 -5.11 12.71 -15.61
C LEU A 18 -4.48 14.04 -15.13
N ARG A 19 -4.84 15.17 -15.74
CA ARG A 19 -4.31 16.49 -15.34
C ARG A 19 -4.85 16.93 -13.99
N ALA A 20 -6.11 16.61 -13.68
CA ALA A 20 -6.73 16.89 -12.39
C ALA A 20 -6.03 16.10 -11.28
N LEU A 21 -5.81 14.80 -11.46
CA LEU A 21 -5.07 14.00 -10.48
C LEU A 21 -3.64 14.54 -10.30
N ALA A 22 -2.92 14.82 -11.39
CA ALA A 22 -1.57 15.39 -11.31
C ALA A 22 -1.53 16.71 -10.52
N LYS A 23 -2.53 17.57 -10.72
CA LYS A 23 -2.68 18.83 -9.99
C LYS A 23 -2.87 18.60 -8.48
N GLU A 24 -3.77 17.69 -8.10
CA GLU A 24 -4.03 17.36 -6.68
C GLU A 24 -2.79 16.79 -5.98
N LEU A 25 -1.95 16.06 -6.72
CA LEU A 25 -0.70 15.49 -6.21
C LEU A 25 0.48 16.48 -6.24
N GLY A 26 0.29 17.68 -6.79
CA GLY A 26 1.36 18.66 -6.96
C GLY A 26 2.48 18.20 -7.90
N ILE A 27 2.16 17.36 -8.89
CA ILE A 27 3.12 16.83 -9.87
C ILE A 27 2.79 17.28 -11.29
N VAL A 28 3.76 17.18 -12.19
CA VAL A 28 3.54 17.45 -13.61
C VAL A 28 2.73 16.31 -14.26
N PRO A 29 1.80 16.60 -15.21
CA PRO A 29 1.00 15.57 -15.88
C PRO A 29 1.80 14.48 -16.57
N ALA A 30 2.99 14.80 -17.11
CA ALA A 30 3.87 13.81 -17.72
C ALA A 30 4.30 12.73 -16.71
N TYR A 31 4.61 13.12 -15.47
CA TYR A 31 5.01 12.20 -14.42
C TYR A 31 3.84 11.29 -14.00
N MET A 32 2.63 11.83 -13.87
CA MET A 32 1.42 11.02 -13.62
C MET A 32 1.17 10.03 -14.77
N SER A 33 1.35 10.46 -16.02
CA SER A 33 1.23 9.55 -17.17
C SER A 33 2.27 8.45 -17.16
N ASP A 34 3.50 8.73 -16.74
CA ASP A 34 4.55 7.72 -16.67
C ASP A 34 4.28 6.70 -15.56
N ILE A 35 3.72 7.13 -14.42
CA ILE A 35 3.25 6.24 -13.35
C ILE A 35 2.16 5.31 -13.87
N GLU A 36 1.10 5.84 -14.51
CA GLU A 36 0.00 5.02 -15.05
C GLU A 36 0.40 4.07 -16.18
N LYS A 37 1.55 4.35 -16.84
CA LYS A 37 2.15 3.49 -17.87
C LYS A 37 3.21 2.53 -17.31
N ASN A 38 3.42 2.53 -16.00
CA ASN A 38 4.43 1.72 -15.32
C ASN A 38 5.86 2.02 -15.78
N HIS A 39 6.11 3.21 -16.33
CA HIS A 39 7.45 3.69 -16.67
C HIS A 39 8.19 4.27 -15.46
N ARG A 40 7.47 4.52 -14.37
CA ARG A 40 7.99 5.02 -13.09
C ARG A 40 7.45 4.18 -11.95
N TYR A 41 8.26 4.04 -10.91
CA TYR A 41 7.81 3.50 -9.63
C TYR A 41 6.70 4.37 -9.02
N PRO A 42 5.91 3.80 -8.08
CA PRO A 42 4.99 4.57 -7.25
C PRO A 42 5.68 5.81 -6.67
N PRO A 43 4.95 6.93 -6.50
CA PRO A 43 5.51 8.13 -5.93
C PRO A 43 5.81 7.95 -4.43
N GLU A 44 6.31 8.98 -3.77
CA GLU A 44 6.51 8.98 -2.31
C GLU A 44 5.20 8.73 -1.54
N LYS A 45 5.35 8.24 -0.30
CA LYS A 45 4.26 7.82 0.59
C LYS A 45 3.14 8.85 0.64
N GLU A 46 3.47 10.11 0.89
CA GLU A 46 2.50 11.21 1.01
C GLU A 46 1.60 11.31 -0.23
N LYS A 47 2.18 11.16 -1.42
CA LYS A 47 1.42 11.19 -2.69
C LYS A 47 0.58 9.94 -2.88
N ILE A 48 1.05 8.76 -2.47
CA ILE A 48 0.25 7.52 -2.52
C ILE A 48 -0.99 7.64 -1.64
N PHE A 49 -0.85 8.16 -0.42
CA PHE A 49 -1.99 8.45 0.45
C PHE A 49 -2.94 9.47 -0.19
N LYS A 50 -2.40 10.51 -0.82
CA LYS A 50 -3.22 11.51 -1.51
C LYS A 50 -3.99 10.93 -2.69
N ILE A 51 -3.43 9.97 -3.43
CA ILE A 51 -4.15 9.25 -4.49
C ILE A 51 -5.37 8.54 -3.91
N ALA A 52 -5.24 7.84 -2.78
CA ALA A 52 -6.37 7.16 -2.14
C ALA A 52 -7.51 8.12 -1.79
N GLU A 53 -7.16 9.29 -1.25
CA GLU A 53 -8.13 10.35 -0.92
C GLU A 53 -8.85 10.90 -2.15
N VAL A 54 -8.09 11.31 -3.18
CA VAL A 54 -8.63 11.95 -4.39
C VAL A 54 -9.50 10.98 -5.17
N LEU A 55 -9.11 9.71 -5.22
CA LEU A 55 -9.86 8.65 -5.91
C LEU A 55 -10.98 8.06 -5.04
N LYS A 56 -11.13 8.51 -3.79
CA LYS A 56 -12.16 8.06 -2.84
C LYS A 56 -12.21 6.54 -2.70
N LEU A 57 -11.03 5.93 -2.60
CA LEU A 57 -10.90 4.48 -2.51
C LEU A 57 -11.57 3.96 -1.23
N THR A 58 -12.21 2.79 -1.32
CA THR A 58 -12.62 2.06 -0.12
C THR A 58 -11.41 1.59 0.68
N GLU A 59 -11.63 1.09 1.88
CA GLU A 59 -10.55 0.54 2.70
C GLU A 59 -9.83 -0.62 2.00
N GLU A 60 -10.59 -1.52 1.38
CA GLU A 60 -10.05 -2.66 0.63
C GLU A 60 -9.25 -2.21 -0.58
N GLU A 61 -9.78 -1.27 -1.36
CA GLU A 61 -9.10 -0.71 -2.53
C GLU A 61 -7.82 0.04 -2.14
N ARG A 62 -7.86 0.77 -1.02
CA ARG A 62 -6.70 1.48 -0.49
C ARG A 62 -5.61 0.49 -0.07
N ASN A 63 -5.96 -0.56 0.67
CA ASN A 63 -5.00 -1.57 1.11
C ASN A 63 -4.38 -2.28 -0.10
N GLN A 64 -5.20 -2.66 -1.07
CA GLN A 64 -4.72 -3.22 -2.34
C GLN A 64 -3.74 -2.27 -3.06
N MET A 65 -4.04 -0.97 -3.10
CA MET A 65 -3.14 0.02 -3.70
C MET A 65 -1.81 0.13 -2.96
N PHE A 66 -1.82 0.06 -1.62
CA PHE A 66 -0.61 0.10 -0.80
C PHE A 66 0.25 -1.16 -0.98
N ASP A 67 -0.38 -2.33 -1.08
CA ASP A 67 0.31 -3.58 -1.38
C ASP A 67 0.99 -3.50 -2.75
N LEU A 68 0.26 -3.07 -3.79
CA LEU A 68 0.82 -2.87 -5.14
C LEU A 68 1.98 -1.86 -5.14
N ALA A 69 1.93 -0.84 -4.28
CA ALA A 69 3.02 0.11 -4.14
C ALA A 69 4.25 -0.50 -3.45
N GLY A 70 4.05 -1.35 -2.43
CA GLY A 70 5.10 -2.10 -1.75
C GLY A 70 5.74 -3.16 -2.63
N GLU A 71 4.97 -3.81 -3.49
CA GLU A 71 5.45 -4.84 -4.43
C GLU A 71 6.19 -4.27 -5.64
N ALA A 72 6.00 -2.98 -5.95
CA ALA A 72 6.61 -2.35 -7.12
C ALA A 72 8.15 -2.37 -7.09
N ARG A 73 8.77 -2.50 -5.90
CA ARG A 73 10.21 -2.65 -5.74
C ARG A 73 10.53 -3.80 -4.80
N VAL A 74 11.52 -4.62 -5.17
CA VAL A 74 11.97 -5.71 -4.30
C VAL A 74 12.48 -5.14 -2.97
N GLY A 75 11.96 -5.69 -1.87
CA GLY A 75 12.38 -5.32 -0.52
C GLY A 75 11.70 -4.08 0.06
N THR A 76 10.69 -3.53 -0.59
CA THR A 76 9.82 -2.49 0.01
C THR A 76 8.60 -3.10 0.69
N ILE A 77 8.14 -2.45 1.75
CA ILE A 77 6.93 -2.80 2.48
C ILE A 77 5.84 -1.80 2.08
N ALA A 78 4.57 -2.21 2.16
CA ALA A 78 3.43 -1.32 1.95
C ALA A 78 3.60 0.01 2.73
N PRO A 79 3.37 1.18 2.09
CA PRO A 79 3.73 2.48 2.67
C PRO A 79 3.04 2.79 4.00
N ASP A 80 1.84 2.30 4.20
CA ASP A 80 1.01 2.53 5.38
C ASP A 80 1.50 1.80 6.62
N ILE A 81 2.01 0.57 6.48
CA ILE A 81 2.52 -0.22 7.60
C ILE A 81 4.04 -0.06 7.82
N SER A 82 4.76 0.53 6.86
CA SER A 82 6.23 0.68 6.90
C SER A 82 6.73 1.36 8.19
N ASP A 83 6.08 2.43 8.63
CA ASP A 83 6.48 3.18 9.83
C ASP A 83 6.25 2.37 11.11
N TYR A 84 5.15 1.61 11.15
CA TYR A 84 4.83 0.74 12.29
C TYR A 84 5.84 -0.40 12.42
N VAL A 85 6.16 -1.07 11.30
CA VAL A 85 7.18 -2.13 11.27
C VAL A 85 8.55 -1.57 11.67
N THR A 86 8.88 -0.36 11.22
CA THR A 86 10.17 0.26 11.53
C THR A 86 10.28 0.68 12.99
N SER A 87 9.21 1.27 13.56
CA SER A 87 9.20 1.78 14.93
C SER A 87 9.14 0.67 15.98
N GLN A 88 8.44 -0.43 15.71
CA GLN A 88 8.26 -1.51 16.66
C GLN A 88 9.38 -2.57 16.55
N SER A 89 10.29 -2.58 17.53
CA SER A 89 11.40 -3.57 17.59
C SER A 89 10.87 -5.00 17.67
N ALA A 90 9.78 -5.23 18.42
CA ALA A 90 9.15 -6.55 18.55
C ALA A 90 8.61 -7.08 17.21
N ALA A 91 8.02 -6.22 16.38
CA ALA A 91 7.50 -6.59 15.07
C ALA A 91 8.64 -7.08 14.16
N ARG A 92 9.76 -6.36 14.13
CA ARG A 92 10.95 -6.77 13.36
C ARG A 92 11.54 -8.08 13.85
N VAL A 93 11.59 -8.29 15.16
CA VAL A 93 12.05 -9.57 15.74
C VAL A 93 11.11 -10.71 15.37
N ALA A 94 9.79 -10.50 15.46
CA ALA A 94 8.78 -11.49 15.08
C ALA A 94 8.89 -11.86 13.59
N LEU A 95 9.00 -10.87 12.69
CA LEU A 95 9.16 -11.09 11.25
C LEU A 95 10.44 -11.88 10.92
N ARG A 96 11.58 -11.57 11.58
CA ARG A 96 12.82 -12.34 11.39
C ARG A 96 12.66 -13.78 11.87
N LYS A 97 12.08 -13.98 13.06
CA LYS A 97 11.85 -15.32 13.61
C LYS A 97 10.90 -16.14 12.75
N ALA A 98 9.84 -15.51 12.23
CA ALA A 98 8.89 -16.14 11.32
C ALA A 98 9.58 -16.60 10.03
N ARG A 99 10.44 -15.75 9.45
CA ARG A 99 11.26 -16.11 8.29
C ARG A 99 12.22 -17.26 8.59
N ASP A 100 12.96 -17.18 9.70
CA ASP A 100 13.98 -18.18 10.05
C ASP A 100 13.37 -19.56 10.36
N LEU A 101 12.11 -19.59 10.81
CA LEU A 101 11.33 -20.80 11.03
C LEU A 101 10.50 -21.22 9.80
N ASN A 102 10.59 -20.48 8.69
CA ASN A 102 9.85 -20.71 7.45
C ASN A 102 8.33 -20.84 7.66
N LEU A 103 7.75 -19.94 8.46
CA LEU A 103 6.30 -19.91 8.70
C LEU A 103 5.55 -19.73 7.38
N GLY A 104 4.57 -20.60 7.14
CA GLY A 104 3.66 -20.50 6.01
C GLY A 104 2.36 -19.79 6.39
N GLU A 105 1.46 -19.73 5.41
CA GLU A 105 0.15 -19.10 5.54
C GLU A 105 -0.64 -19.61 6.76
N LYS A 106 -0.59 -20.93 7.02
CA LYS A 106 -1.33 -21.56 8.12
C LYS A 106 -0.89 -21.03 9.48
N GLU A 107 0.41 -20.87 9.70
CA GLU A 107 0.95 -20.34 10.95
C GLU A 107 0.63 -18.84 11.10
N TRP A 108 0.72 -18.07 10.01
CA TRP A 108 0.34 -16.66 10.03
C TRP A 108 -1.14 -16.45 10.32
N MET A 109 -2.02 -17.31 9.82
CA MET A 109 -3.45 -17.29 10.16
C MET A 109 -3.72 -17.53 11.64
N LEU A 110 -2.89 -18.32 12.34
CA LEU A 110 -2.98 -18.48 13.78
C LEU A 110 -2.55 -17.21 14.51
N ILE A 111 -1.44 -16.59 14.07
CA ILE A 111 -0.96 -15.32 14.61
C ILE A 111 -2.02 -14.22 14.44
N LEU A 112 -2.64 -14.12 13.26
CA LEU A 112 -3.70 -13.14 12.98
C LEU A 112 -4.88 -13.32 13.94
N ARG A 113 -5.36 -14.56 14.14
CA ARG A 113 -6.44 -14.84 15.10
C ARG A 113 -6.09 -14.40 16.52
N ASP A 114 -4.84 -14.61 16.94
CA ASP A 114 -4.42 -14.22 18.29
C ASP A 114 -4.30 -12.70 18.42
N ILE A 115 -3.87 -11.99 17.37
CA ILE A 115 -3.91 -10.52 17.32
C ILE A 115 -5.35 -10.00 17.42
N GLU A 116 -6.29 -10.59 16.66
CA GLU A 116 -7.72 -10.22 16.68
C GLU A 116 -8.35 -10.37 18.07
N LYS A 117 -8.07 -11.48 18.77
CA LYS A 117 -8.54 -11.71 20.15
C LYS A 117 -8.06 -10.64 21.12
N GLN A 118 -6.79 -10.21 21.00
CA GLN A 118 -6.25 -9.14 21.85
C GLN A 118 -6.96 -7.81 21.60
N GLY A 119 -7.29 -7.51 20.34
CA GLY A 119 -8.06 -6.32 19.97
C GLY A 119 -9.49 -6.31 20.53
N GLN A 120 -10.11 -7.49 20.71
CA GLN A 120 -11.44 -7.63 21.30
C GLN A 120 -11.43 -7.51 22.83
N ASN A 121 -10.36 -7.96 23.50
CA ASN A 121 -10.22 -7.85 24.96
C ASN A 121 -9.89 -6.42 25.44
N ASN A 122 -9.41 -5.56 24.54
CA ASN A 122 -9.06 -4.16 24.82
C ASN A 122 -10.15 -3.15 24.42
N LYS A 123 -11.33 -3.63 24.00
CA LYS A 123 -12.54 -2.85 23.75
C LYS A 123 -13.53 -3.02 24.91
#